data_AF-A0A3N5R4H3-F1
#
_entry.id   AF-A0A3N5R4H3-F1
#
_cell.length_a   1.000
_cell.length_b   1.000
_cell.length_c   1.000
_cell.angle_alpha   90.00
_cell.angle_beta   90.00
_cell.angle_gamma   90.00
#
_symmetry.space_group_name_H-M   'P 1'
#
loop_
_entity.id
_entity.type
_entity.pdbx_description
1 polymer ?
#
loop_
_entity_poly.entity_id
_entity_poly.type
_entity_poly.pdbx_seq_one_letter_code
_entity_poly.pdbx_strand_id
1 'polypeptide(L)' 'MEFEYEYAGLIIAGIVVILIIRMIIGYWAAKKVTTNVDYVLAGRRLPLWMAAPSIMATWFAAETLMG' A
#
# COMPACT_ATOMS: atom_id res chain seq x y z
N MET A 1 -30.32 2.09 18.69
CA MET A 1 -29.64 3.35 18.30
C MET A 1 -29.12 3.09 16.89
N GLU A 2 -29.95 3.41 15.89
CA GLU A 2 -29.52 3.34 14.49
C GLU A 2 -28.52 4.49 14.30
N PHE A 3 -27.24 4.15 14.25
CA PHE A 3 -26.21 5.09 13.83
C PHE A 3 -26.41 5.29 12.34
N GLU A 4 -27.24 6.26 11.96
CA GLU A 4 -27.42 6.67 10.58
C GLU A 4 -26.13 7.37 10.17
N TYR A 5 -25.20 6.58 9.61
CA TYR A 5 -23.91 7.06 9.15
C TYR A 5 -24.12 7.86 7.85
N GLU A 6 -24.49 9.13 7.98
CA GLU A 6 -24.80 10.05 6.88
C GLU A 6 -23.69 10.10 5.81
N TYR A 7 -22.44 9.81 6.20
CA TYR A 7 -21.27 9.79 5.32
C TYR A 7 -20.67 8.41 5.07
N ALA A 8 -21.33 7.31 5.46
CA ALA A 8 -20.79 5.95 5.27
C ALA A 8 -20.43 5.68 3.81
N GLY A 9 -21.28 6.15 2.89
CA GLY A 9 -21.05 6.04 1.45
C GLY A 9 -19.74 6.70 1.02
N LEU A 10 -19.43 7.89 1.53
CA LEU A 10 -18.18 8.60 1.22
C LEU A 10 -16.96 7.88 1.81
N ILE A 11 -17.06 7.36 3.03
CA ILE A 11 -15.96 6.62 3.68
C ILE A 11 -15.67 5.33 2.91
N ILE A 12 -16.70 4.54 2.59
CA ILE A 12 -16.57 3.29 1.84
C ILE A 12 -16.01 3.59 0.44
N ALA A 13 -16.52 4.62 -0.24
CA ALA A 13 -15.98 5.05 -1.53
C ALA A 13 -14.48 5.40 -1.42
N GLY A 14 -14.07 6.13 -0.39
CA GLY A 14 -12.67 6.46 -0.13
C GLY A 14 -11.79 5.21 0.07
N ILE A 15 -12.27 4.24 0.85
CA ILE A 15 -11.56 2.96 1.07
C ILE A 15 -11.44 2.17 -0.24
N VAL A 16 -12.53 2.05 -1.00
CA VAL A 16 -12.50 1.35 -2.29
C VAL A 16 -11.53 2.02 -3.26
N VAL A 17 -11.53 3.36 -3.32
CA VAL A 17 -10.63 4.13 -4.19
C VAL A 17 -9.17 3.87 -3.83
N ILE A 18 -8.79 3.97 -2.54
CA ILE A 18 -7.38 3.76 -2.16
C ILE A 18 -6.92 2.32 -2.43
N LEU A 19 -7.80 1.33 -2.23
CA LEU A 19 -7.51 -0.07 -2.53
C LEU A 19 -7.32 -0.32 -4.04
N ILE A 20 -8.19 0.26 -4.88
CA ILE A 20 -8.07 0.19 -6.33
C ILE A 20 -6.74 0.82 -6.78
N ILE A 21 -6.40 2.00 -6.26
CA ILE A 21 -5.14 2.67 -6.58
C ILE A 21 -3.94 1.78 -6.22
N ARG A 22 -3.92 1.21 -5.00
CA ARG A 22 -2.84 0.30 -4.58
C ARG A 22 -2.75 -0.94 -5.49
N MET A 23 -3.89 -1.51 -5.87
CA MET A 23 -3.94 -2.68 -6.75
C MET A 23 -3.43 -2.36 -8.16
N ILE A 24 -3.81 -1.22 -8.74
CA ILE A 24 -3.32 -0.78 -10.06
C ILE A 24 -1.80 -0.61 -10.04
N ILE A 25 -1.26 0.05 -9.01
CA ILE A 25 0.19 0.24 -8.86
C ILE A 25 0.90 -1.12 -8.74
N GLY A 26 0.37 -2.03 -7.92
CA GLY A 26 0.92 -3.37 -7.75
C GLY A 26 0.92 -4.18 -9.05
N TYR A 27 -0.19 -4.16 -9.80
CA TYR A 27 -0.30 -4.84 -11.08
C TYR A 27 0.68 -4.28 -12.13
N TRP A 28 0.82 -2.96 -12.20
CA TRP A 28 1.79 -2.33 -13.10
C TRP A 28 3.24 -2.65 -12.71
N ALA A 29 3.55 -2.67 -11.41
CA ALA A 29 4.88 -3.06 -10.92
C ALA A 29 5.19 -4.53 -11.21
N ALA A 30 4.20 -5.43 -11.07
CA ALA A 30 4.36 -6.85 -11.35
C ALA A 30 4.79 -7.13 -12.79
N LYS A 31 4.33 -6.33 -13.76
CA LYS A 31 4.75 -6.44 -15.17
C LYS A 31 6.25 -6.18 -15.40
N LYS A 32 6.93 -5.52 -14.45
CA LYS A 32 8.36 -5.20 -14.55
C LYS A 32 9.26 -6.26 -13.92
N VAL A 33 8.68 -7.28 -13.29
CA VAL A 33 9.42 -8.36 -12.62
C VAL A 33 9.54 -9.55 -13.57
N THR A 34 10.75 -9.80 -14.05
CA THR A 34 11.05 -10.92 -14.98
C THR A 34 11.87 -12.01 -14.31
N THR A 35 12.70 -11.67 -13.32
CA THR A 35 13.64 -12.60 -12.69
C THR A 35 13.41 -12.71 -11.18
N ASN A 36 13.87 -13.82 -10.58
CA ASN A 36 13.83 -14.00 -9.12
C ASN A 36 14.61 -12.91 -8.38
N VAL A 37 15.70 -12.42 -8.97
CA VAL A 37 16.51 -11.33 -8.41
C VAL A 37 15.75 -10.01 -8.44
N ASP A 38 14.98 -9.73 -9.50
CA ASP A 38 14.11 -8.56 -9.56
C ASP A 38 12.97 -8.64 -8.54
N TYR A 39 12.42 -9.82 -8.27
CA TYR A 39 11.35 -9.99 -7.29
C TYR A 39 11.85 -9.79 -5.85
N VAL A 40 12.98 -10.40 -5.49
CA VAL A 40 13.48 -10.40 -4.10
C VAL A 40 14.29 -9.15 -3.77
N LEU A 41 15.13 -8.68 -4.71
CA LEU A 41 16.08 -7.59 -4.47
C LEU A 41 15.75 -6.31 -5.24
N ALA A 42 14.59 -6.23 -5.90
CA ALA A 42 14.24 -5.13 -6.81
C ALA A 42 15.33 -4.87 -7.88
N GLY A 43 16.08 -5.91 -8.26
CA GLY A 43 17.19 -5.81 -9.22
C GLY A 43 18.43 -5.09 -8.67
N ARG A 44 18.56 -4.97 -7.33
CA ARG A 44 19.68 -4.32 -6.62
C ARG A 44 19.89 -2.83 -6.99
N ARG A 45 18.85 -2.19 -7.50
CA ARG A 45 18.87 -0.80 -8.00
C ARG A 45 17.98 0.14 -7.19
N LEU A 46 17.45 -0.29 -6.05
CA LEU A 46 16.57 0.54 -5.23
C LEU A 46 17.39 1.60 -4.48
N PRO A 47 17.16 2.92 -4.71
CA PRO A 47 17.89 3.97 -4.02
C PRO A 47 17.52 4.05 -2.54
N LEU A 48 18.47 4.47 -1.70
CA LEU A 48 18.32 4.53 -0.24
C LEU A 48 17.10 5.36 0.21
N TRP A 49 16.81 6.44 -0.51
CA TRP A 49 15.67 7.31 -0.25
C TRP A 49 14.30 6.63 -0.44
N MET A 50 14.21 5.58 -1.25
CA MET A 50 12.99 4.76 -1.37
C MET A 50 12.97 3.61 -0.35
N ALA A 51 14.13 3.08 0.01
CA ALA A 51 14.24 1.99 0.98
C ALA A 51 13.83 2.45 2.39
N ALA A 52 14.29 3.62 2.85
CA ALA A 52 13.99 4.14 4.18
C ALA A 52 12.48 4.21 4.49
N PRO A 53 11.62 4.88 3.69
CA PRO A 53 10.18 4.94 3.97
C PRO A 53 9.50 3.57 3.81
N SER A 54 10.00 2.68 2.95
CA SER A 54 9.45 1.33 2.82
C SER A 54 9.67 0.50 4.09
N ILE A 55 10.84 0.61 4.72
CA ILE A 55 11.13 -0.07 5.99
C ILE A 55 10.24 0.51 7.10
N MET A 56 10.11 1.84 7.18
CA MET A 56 9.20 2.46 8.16
C MET A 56 7.76 1.99 7.96
N ALA A 57 7.30 1.89 6.71
CA ALA A 57 5.96 1.40 6.39
C ALA A 57 5.72 -0.07 6.82
N THR A 58 6.77 -0.91 6.88
CA THR A 58 6.66 -2.26 7.43
C THR A 58 6.68 -2.31 8.95
N TRP A 59 7.30 -1.31 9.60
CA TRP A 59 7.38 -1.22 11.06
C TRP A 59 6.10 -0.63 11.67
N PHE A 60 5.51 0.37 11.00
CA PHE A 60 4.25 0.98 11.42
C PHE A 60 3.05 0.17 10.91
N ALA A 61 2.67 -0.84 11.70
CA ALA A 61 1.41 -1.55 11.53
C ALA A 61 0.25 -0.77 12.16
N ALA A 62 -0.99 -1.20 11.86
CA ALA A 62 -2.21 -0.58 12.36
C ALA A 62 -2.26 -0.50 13.91
N GLU A 63 -1.59 -1.43 14.60
CA GLU A 63 -1.46 -1.46 16.05
C GLU A 63 -0.84 -0.18 16.64
N THR A 64 0.16 0.40 15.97
CA THR A 64 0.80 1.65 16.42
C THR A 64 -0.10 2.88 16.25
N LEU A 65 -1.09 2.78 15.36
CA LEU A 65 -2.06 3.82 15.05
C LEU A 65 -3.31 3.75 15.95
N MET A 66 -3.59 2.59 16.55
CA MET A 66 -4.79 2.32 17.36
C MET A 66 -4.61 2.61 18.87
N GLY A 67 -3.49 3.23 19.26
CA GLY A 67 -3.13 3.52 20.65
C GLY A 67 -4.21 4.22 21.48
#